data_AF-A0A5C3DQS7-F1
#
_entry.id   AF-A0A5C3DQS7-F1
#
_cell.length_a   1.000
_cell.length_b   1.000
_cell.length_c   1.000
_cell.angle_alpha   90.00
_cell.angle_beta   90.00
_cell.angle_gamma   90.00
#
_symmetry.space_group_name_H-M   'P 1'
#
loop_
_entity.id
_entity.type
_entity.pdbx_description
1 polymer ?
#
loop_
_entity_poly.entity_id
_entity_poly.type
_entity_poly.pdbx_seq_one_letter_code
_entity_poly.pdbx_strand_id
1 'polypeptide(L)'
;MHFKPALYLTLTAVLLAAFIAPSSAKKDDEEHASKPDGANYACVMKSTSCKDPDHYTSLYFDHPSLTLKECHKDGFIKSWYNRLMPTKGKGQFVNTFYVITPPLPKELQKQNDECHDPRKKHGWSARMVRDLLQDAIDQQTSCEALVRCNNVRDVDEKCFLKHDEI
;
A
#
# COMPACT_ATOMS: atom_id res chain seq x y z
N MET A 1 -49.71 4.69 -59.67
CA MET A 1 -50.45 4.65 -58.39
C MET A 1 -50.78 3.21 -58.07
N HIS A 2 -50.11 2.60 -57.08
CA HIS A 2 -50.60 1.41 -56.37
C HIS A 2 -49.94 1.37 -55.00
N PHE A 3 -50.66 1.92 -54.01
CA PHE A 3 -50.37 1.75 -52.59
C PHE A 3 -51.10 0.49 -52.11
N LYS A 4 -50.37 -0.41 -51.43
CA LYS A 4 -50.94 -1.31 -50.43
C LYS A 4 -50.01 -1.35 -49.21
N PRO A 5 -50.48 -0.91 -48.02
CA PRO A 5 -49.73 -1.00 -46.78
C PRO A 5 -50.00 -2.38 -46.15
N ALA A 6 -48.97 -3.22 -46.05
CA ALA A 6 -49.05 -4.46 -45.27
C ALA A 6 -48.33 -4.25 -43.94
N LEU A 7 -49.11 -3.69 -43.03
CA LEU A 7 -49.12 -3.85 -41.59
C LEU A 7 -48.52 -5.22 -41.16
N TYR A 8 -47.31 -5.24 -40.60
CA TYR A 8 -46.92 -6.22 -39.58
C TYR A 8 -46.01 -5.51 -38.56
N LEU A 9 -46.69 -4.99 -37.54
CA LEU A 9 -46.14 -4.65 -36.23
C LEU A 9 -45.41 -5.88 -35.68
N THR A 10 -44.08 -5.90 -35.75
CA THR A 10 -43.30 -6.81 -34.92
C THR A 10 -43.27 -6.26 -33.50
N LEU A 11 -44.20 -6.82 -32.71
CA LEU A 11 -44.30 -6.87 -31.26
C LEU A 11 -42.97 -6.56 -30.54
N THR A 12 -42.90 -5.41 -29.88
CA THR A 12 -41.95 -5.16 -28.80
C THR A 12 -42.40 -5.93 -27.56
N ALA A 13 -41.87 -7.14 -27.37
CA ALA A 13 -42.00 -7.86 -26.11
C ALA A 13 -40.76 -7.56 -25.23
N VAL A 14 -40.82 -6.43 -24.51
CA VAL A 14 -39.98 -6.20 -23.34
C VAL A 14 -40.63 -6.94 -22.17
N LEU A 15 -40.08 -8.09 -21.79
CA LEU A 15 -40.27 -8.73 -20.49
C LEU A 15 -38.93 -9.40 -20.15
N LEU A 16 -37.96 -8.66 -19.59
CA LEU A 16 -37.70 -8.59 -18.15
C LEU A 16 -37.76 -9.97 -17.47
N ALA A 17 -36.76 -10.80 -17.74
CA ALA A 17 -36.34 -11.87 -16.84
C ALA A 17 -34.84 -12.16 -17.00
N ALA A 18 -34.01 -11.11 -17.06
CA ALA A 18 -32.63 -11.27 -16.60
C ALA A 18 -32.70 -11.24 -15.08
N PHE A 19 -32.92 -12.41 -14.48
CA PHE A 19 -32.61 -12.62 -13.07
C PHE A 19 -31.15 -12.19 -12.91
N ILE A 20 -31.00 -11.06 -12.23
CA ILE A 20 -29.76 -10.58 -11.66
C ILE A 20 -29.30 -11.73 -10.77
N ALA A 21 -28.41 -12.58 -11.30
CA ALA A 21 -27.59 -13.39 -10.43
C ALA A 21 -26.84 -12.37 -9.56
N PRO A 22 -27.01 -12.42 -8.23
CA PRO A 22 -26.31 -11.50 -7.35
C PRO A 22 -24.83 -11.64 -7.64
N SER A 23 -24.17 -10.49 -7.71
CA SER A 23 -22.75 -10.36 -7.87
C SER A 23 -22.00 -11.34 -6.97
N SER A 24 -21.53 -12.44 -7.54
CA SER A 24 -20.27 -13.04 -7.08
C SER A 24 -19.12 -12.22 -7.64
N ALA A 25 -19.18 -10.89 -7.45
CA ALA A 25 -17.96 -10.18 -7.18
C ALA A 25 -17.49 -10.84 -5.90
N LYS A 26 -16.54 -11.77 -6.04
CA LYS A 26 -15.65 -12.09 -4.93
C LYS A 26 -15.24 -10.72 -4.42
N LYS A 27 -15.72 -10.33 -3.24
CA LYS A 27 -14.97 -9.37 -2.46
C LYS A 27 -13.62 -10.04 -2.42
N ASP A 28 -12.65 -9.48 -3.15
CA ASP A 28 -11.26 -9.78 -2.88
C ASP A 28 -11.16 -9.53 -1.39
N ASP A 29 -11.14 -10.62 -0.63
CA ASP A 29 -10.90 -10.57 0.79
C ASP A 29 -9.52 -9.95 0.86
N GLU A 30 -9.48 -8.64 1.12
CA GLU A 30 -8.25 -7.92 1.43
C GLU A 30 -7.67 -8.71 2.60
N GLU A 31 -6.67 -9.53 2.31
CA GLU A 31 -6.08 -10.45 3.27
C GLU A 31 -5.37 -9.59 4.30
N HIS A 32 -6.09 -9.23 5.35
CA HIS A 32 -5.60 -8.36 6.40
C HIS A 32 -4.56 -9.14 7.20
N ALA A 33 -3.29 -8.83 6.97
CA ALA A 33 -2.22 -9.36 7.80
C ALA A 33 -2.36 -8.76 9.20
N SER A 34 -2.64 -9.61 10.19
CA SER A 34 -2.62 -9.21 11.59
C SER A 34 -1.24 -8.65 11.94
N LYS A 35 -1.20 -7.60 12.78
CA LYS A 35 0.05 -6.97 13.19
C LYS A 35 1.01 -8.03 13.77
N PRO A 36 2.21 -8.20 13.19
CA PRO A 36 3.15 -9.20 13.66
C PRO A 36 3.79 -8.78 14.99
N ASP A 37 4.09 -9.77 15.83
CA ASP A 37 4.81 -9.57 17.07
C ASP A 37 6.17 -8.91 16.81
N GLY A 38 6.50 -7.89 17.61
CA GLY A 38 7.74 -7.14 17.50
C GLY A 38 7.78 -6.05 16.41
N ALA A 39 6.70 -5.83 15.66
CA ALA A 39 6.61 -4.67 14.77
C ALA A 39 6.60 -3.37 15.59
N ASN A 40 7.57 -2.49 15.31
CA ASN A 40 7.71 -1.19 15.98
C ASN A 40 7.20 -0.04 15.10
N TYR A 41 7.30 -0.21 13.78
CA TYR A 41 6.92 0.81 12.80
C TYR A 41 6.02 0.23 11.73
N ALA A 42 5.35 1.12 11.03
CA ALA A 42 4.59 0.85 9.84
C ALA A 42 4.97 1.88 8.77
N CYS A 43 5.18 1.43 7.54
CA CYS A 43 5.61 2.26 6.43
C CYS A 43 4.63 2.14 5.27
N VAL A 44 4.31 3.27 4.66
CA VAL A 44 3.56 3.41 3.42
C VAL A 44 4.56 3.74 2.32
N MET A 45 4.60 2.90 1.30
CA MET A 45 5.41 3.09 0.10
C MET A 45 4.48 3.40 -1.07
N LYS A 46 4.62 4.61 -1.63
CA LYS A 46 3.86 5.05 -2.80
C LYS A 46 4.79 5.08 -3.99
N SER A 47 4.48 4.36 -5.06
CA SER A 47 5.32 4.34 -6.26
C SER A 47 4.54 4.50 -7.54
N THR A 48 5.14 5.17 -8.53
CA THR A 48 4.59 5.29 -9.89
C THR A 48 5.01 4.15 -10.81
N SER A 49 6.10 3.45 -10.49
CA SER A 49 6.69 2.42 -11.36
C SER A 49 6.65 0.99 -10.78
N CYS A 50 6.66 0.83 -9.46
CA CYS A 50 6.69 -0.49 -8.83
C CYS A 50 5.37 -0.80 -8.13
N LYS A 51 4.70 -1.85 -8.60
CA LYS A 51 3.39 -2.26 -8.08
C LYS A 51 3.50 -3.32 -7.01
N ASP A 52 4.35 -4.33 -7.22
CA ASP A 52 4.34 -5.51 -6.38
C ASP A 52 5.18 -5.32 -5.10
N PRO A 53 4.68 -5.78 -3.94
CA PRO A 53 5.40 -5.72 -2.66
C PRO A 53 6.79 -6.36 -2.70
N ASP A 54 6.97 -7.37 -3.55
CA ASP A 54 8.23 -8.08 -3.73
C ASP A 54 9.39 -7.19 -4.18
N HIS A 55 9.10 -6.06 -4.85
CA HIS A 55 10.11 -5.05 -5.19
C HIS A 55 10.74 -4.39 -3.95
N TYR A 56 10.09 -4.48 -2.79
CA TYR A 56 10.54 -3.86 -1.55
C TYR A 56 11.00 -4.89 -0.52
N THR A 57 10.32 -6.04 -0.43
CA THR A 57 10.65 -7.08 0.55
C THR A 57 11.89 -7.90 0.19
N SER A 58 12.28 -7.93 -1.09
CA SER A 58 13.49 -8.63 -1.57
C SER A 58 14.77 -7.79 -1.50
N LEU A 59 14.67 -6.53 -1.06
CA LEU A 59 15.82 -5.64 -0.98
C LEU A 59 16.78 -6.06 0.13
N TYR A 60 18.07 -5.89 -0.14
CA TYR A 60 19.09 -6.04 0.88
C TYR A 60 19.16 -4.76 1.70
N PHE A 61 18.86 -4.84 2.99
CA PHE A 61 19.07 -3.71 3.90
C PHE A 61 20.44 -3.86 4.55
N ASP A 62 21.19 -2.76 4.68
CA ASP A 62 22.48 -2.71 5.39
C ASP A 62 22.40 -3.25 6.83
N HIS A 63 21.18 -3.38 7.37
CA HIS A 63 20.92 -4.10 8.59
C HIS A 63 20.27 -5.48 8.32
N PRO A 64 21.00 -6.61 8.55
CA PRO A 64 20.58 -7.96 8.14
C PRO A 64 19.39 -8.55 8.93
N SER A 65 18.78 -7.77 9.82
CA SER A 65 17.66 -8.21 10.66
C SER A 65 16.50 -7.22 10.62
N LEU A 66 16.53 -6.24 9.71
CA LEU A 66 15.35 -5.45 9.39
C LEU A 66 14.44 -6.30 8.52
N THR A 67 13.19 -6.46 8.93
CA THR A 67 12.22 -7.28 8.20
C THR A 67 10.99 -6.45 7.87
N LEU A 68 10.63 -6.45 6.60
CA LEU A 68 9.36 -5.93 6.10
C LEU A 68 8.34 -7.07 6.03
N LYS A 69 7.18 -6.85 6.62
CA LYS A 69 6.01 -7.72 6.46
C LYS A 69 4.89 -6.93 5.82
N GLU A 70 4.33 -7.45 4.74
CA GLU A 70 3.19 -6.82 4.08
C GLU A 70 2.03 -6.63 5.06
N CYS A 71 1.42 -5.45 5.01
CA CYS A 71 0.31 -5.05 5.86
C CYS A 71 -0.97 -4.88 5.04
N HIS A 72 -0.85 -4.15 3.93
CA HIS A 72 -1.91 -3.97 2.95
C HIS A 72 -1.28 -3.68 1.58
N LYS A 73 -1.80 -4.37 0.56
CA LYS A 73 -1.54 -4.11 -0.86
C LYS A 73 -2.83 -3.65 -1.50
N ASP A 74 -2.76 -2.56 -2.26
CA ASP A 74 -3.93 -2.13 -3.03
C ASP A 74 -4.29 -3.21 -4.07
N GLY A 75 -5.53 -3.72 -3.97
CA GLY A 75 -6.08 -4.66 -4.92
C GLY A 75 -6.07 -4.12 -6.36
N PHE A 76 -6.09 -5.04 -7.34
CA PHE A 76 -5.99 -4.71 -8.76
C PHE A 76 -7.00 -3.64 -9.21
N ILE A 77 -8.23 -3.70 -8.67
CA ILE A 77 -9.33 -2.79 -9.01
C ILE A 77 -9.07 -1.36 -8.50
N LYS A 78 -8.62 -1.21 -7.25
CA LYS A 78 -8.33 0.10 -6.65
C LYS A 78 -7.10 0.75 -7.30
N SER A 79 -6.11 -0.06 -7.65
CA SER A 79 -4.94 0.37 -8.41
C SER A 79 -5.31 0.87 -9.82
N TRP A 80 -6.21 0.17 -10.51
CA TRP A 80 -6.73 0.60 -11.82
C TRP A 80 -7.57 1.89 -11.73
N TYR A 81 -8.41 2.00 -10.70
CA TYR A 81 -9.21 3.20 -10.43
C TYR A 81 -8.33 4.43 -10.11
N ASN A 82 -7.31 4.28 -9.27
CA ASN A 82 -6.34 5.33 -8.94
C ASN A 82 -5.50 5.76 -10.16
N ARG A 83 -5.36 4.90 -11.18
CA ARG A 83 -4.70 5.27 -12.44
C ARG A 83 -5.58 6.11 -13.35
N LEU A 84 -6.90 5.89 -13.34
CA LEU A 84 -7.84 6.57 -14.25
C LEU A 84 -8.40 7.87 -13.66
N MET A 85 -8.60 7.95 -12.35
CA MET A 85 -9.24 9.10 -11.72
C MET A 85 -8.24 10.22 -11.36
N PRO A 86 -8.60 11.50 -11.51
CA PRO A 86 -7.75 12.64 -11.17
C PRO A 86 -7.77 12.90 -9.65
N THR A 87 -7.35 11.93 -8.84
CA THR A 87 -7.20 12.08 -7.39
C THR A 87 -5.77 12.44 -7.02
N LYS A 88 -5.54 12.82 -5.74
CA LYS A 88 -4.22 13.20 -5.20
C LYS A 88 -3.15 12.09 -5.28
N GLY A 89 -3.51 10.86 -5.70
CA GLY A 89 -2.61 9.71 -5.88
C GLY A 89 -2.59 9.17 -7.30
N LYS A 90 -2.87 10.01 -8.31
CA LYS A 90 -3.01 9.57 -9.72
C LYS A 90 -1.82 8.73 -10.17
N GLY A 91 -2.10 7.48 -10.55
CA GLY A 91 -1.11 6.55 -11.09
C GLY A 91 -0.10 5.99 -10.07
N GLN A 92 -0.34 6.15 -8.77
CA GLN A 92 0.52 5.58 -7.73
C GLN A 92 -0.03 4.26 -7.20
N PHE A 93 0.85 3.27 -7.09
CA PHE A 93 0.67 2.04 -6.34
C PHE A 93 1.00 2.31 -4.88
N VAL A 94 0.12 1.88 -3.98
CA VAL A 94 0.32 2.02 -2.54
C VAL A 94 0.48 0.63 -1.93
N ASN A 95 1.67 0.39 -1.39
CA ASN A 95 1.97 -0.80 -0.60
C ASN A 95 2.32 -0.36 0.81
N THR A 96 1.86 -1.12 1.79
CA THR A 96 2.13 -0.81 3.20
C THR A 96 2.73 -2.02 3.90
N PHE A 97 3.62 -1.73 4.85
CA PHE A 97 4.44 -2.74 5.50
C PHE A 97 4.56 -2.48 6.99
N TYR A 98 4.45 -3.52 7.79
CA TYR A 98 4.99 -3.54 9.13
C TYR A 98 6.52 -3.68 9.06
N VAL A 99 7.23 -2.94 9.91
CA VAL A 99 8.68 -3.01 10.01
C VAL A 99 9.08 -3.52 11.39
N ILE A 100 9.81 -4.62 11.38
CA ILE A 100 10.46 -5.18 12.57
C ILE A 100 11.92 -4.73 12.50
N THR A 101 12.31 -3.94 13.50
CA THR A 101 13.65 -3.39 13.60
C THR A 101 14.46 -4.16 14.65
N PRO A 102 15.70 -4.55 14.34
CA PRO A 102 16.60 -5.15 15.31
C PRO A 102 17.13 -4.12 16.32
N PRO A 103 17.85 -4.53 17.37
CA PRO A 103 18.61 -3.60 18.20
C PRO A 103 19.58 -2.78 17.33
N LEU A 104 19.72 -1.47 17.60
CA LEU A 104 20.66 -0.64 16.84
C LEU A 104 22.10 -1.13 16.98
N PRO A 105 22.92 -1.06 15.91
CA PRO A 105 24.36 -1.28 16.00
C PRO A 105 25.01 -0.28 16.96
N LYS A 106 26.10 -0.71 17.61
CA LYS A 106 26.80 0.11 18.60
C LYS A 106 27.39 1.39 18.02
N GLU A 107 27.78 1.42 16.73
CA GLU A 107 28.27 2.65 16.10
C GLU A 107 27.16 3.70 15.97
N LEU A 108 25.96 3.31 15.55
CA LEU A 108 24.81 4.20 15.41
C LEU A 108 24.20 4.59 16.77
N GLN A 109 24.36 3.77 17.81
CA GLN A 109 24.03 4.16 19.18
C GLN A 109 24.91 5.33 19.63
N LYS A 110 26.24 5.23 19.46
CA LYS A 110 27.17 6.30 19.85
C LYS A 110 26.91 7.62 19.11
N GLN A 111 26.62 7.55 17.82
CA GLN A 111 26.32 8.76 17.03
C GLN A 111 25.00 9.42 17.47
N ASN A 112 24.01 8.64 17.91
CA ASN A 112 22.81 9.18 18.55
C ASN A 112 23.12 9.77 19.93
N ASP A 113 24.00 9.15 20.71
CA ASP A 113 24.36 9.61 22.06
C ASP A 113 25.07 10.97 22.03
N GLU A 114 25.87 11.25 21.01
CA GLU A 114 26.51 12.57 20.83
C GLU A 114 25.54 13.67 20.38
N CYS A 115 24.42 13.30 19.74
CA CYS A 115 23.46 14.25 19.15
C CYS A 115 22.14 14.39 19.93
N HIS A 116 21.89 13.57 20.96
CA HIS A 116 20.59 13.55 21.65
C HIS A 116 20.65 13.69 23.16
N ASP A 117 19.65 14.42 23.68
CA ASP A 117 19.33 14.55 25.10
C ASP A 117 19.33 13.16 25.77
N PRO A 118 20.10 12.95 26.87
CA PRO A 118 20.19 11.67 27.57
C PRO A 118 18.84 11.13 28.09
N ARG A 119 17.76 11.91 27.99
CA ARG A 119 16.39 11.49 28.31
C ARG A 119 15.64 10.79 27.17
N LYS A 120 16.14 10.82 25.93
CA LYS A 120 15.51 10.11 24.80
C LYS A 120 16.02 8.67 24.74
N LYS A 121 15.10 7.71 24.80
CA LYS A 121 15.42 6.27 24.66
C LYS A 121 16.22 6.03 23.38
N HIS A 122 17.43 5.47 23.54
CA HIS A 122 18.23 4.94 22.45
C HIS A 122 17.41 3.90 21.67
N GLY A 123 17.21 4.12 20.38
CA GLY A 123 16.34 3.28 19.58
C GLY A 123 16.12 3.82 18.18
N TRP A 124 15.51 3.00 17.34
CA TRP A 124 15.19 3.42 15.99
C TRP A 124 14.21 4.60 16.05
N SER A 125 14.26 5.44 15.03
CA SER A 125 13.20 6.42 14.80
C SER A 125 12.51 6.07 13.49
N ALA A 126 11.23 6.45 13.36
CA ALA A 126 10.50 6.27 12.11
C ALA A 126 11.22 6.97 10.94
N ARG A 127 11.93 8.08 11.22
CA ARG A 127 12.78 8.77 10.25
C ARG A 127 13.97 7.93 9.80
N MET A 128 14.72 7.34 10.73
CA MET A 128 15.86 6.46 10.38
C MET A 128 15.40 5.25 9.56
N VAL A 129 14.27 4.64 9.93
CA VAL A 129 13.70 3.52 9.17
C VAL A 129 13.31 3.97 7.77
N ARG A 130 12.65 5.12 7.63
CA ARG A 130 12.31 5.71 6.32
C ARG A 130 13.55 5.92 5.47
N ASP A 131 14.58 6.56 6.02
CA ASP A 131 15.79 6.92 5.28
C ASP A 131 16.51 5.66 4.80
N LEU A 132 16.65 4.66 5.67
CA LEU A 132 17.22 3.35 5.30
C LEU A 132 16.43 2.64 4.19
N LEU A 133 15.10 2.65 4.25
CA LEU A 133 14.25 2.04 3.23
C LEU A 133 14.32 2.80 1.91
N GLN A 134 14.30 4.13 1.96
CA GLN A 134 14.41 4.97 0.77
C GLN A 134 15.77 4.76 0.09
N ASP A 135 16.86 4.79 0.85
CA ASP A 135 18.21 4.56 0.32
C ASP A 135 18.34 3.19 -0.33
N ALA A 136 17.81 2.13 0.30
CA ALA A 136 17.83 0.79 -0.27
C ALA A 136 17.03 0.70 -1.59
N ILE A 137 15.85 1.34 -1.64
CA ILE A 137 15.02 1.39 -2.86
C ILE A 137 15.77 2.13 -3.97
N ASP A 138 16.30 3.31 -3.68
CA ASP A 138 16.96 4.18 -4.66
C ASP A 138 18.26 3.56 -5.19
N GLN A 139 18.97 2.75 -4.39
CA GLN A 139 20.21 2.08 -4.80
C GLN A 139 19.99 0.78 -5.57
N GLN A 140 18.95 0.01 -5.24
CA GLN A 140 18.78 -1.36 -5.75
C GLN A 140 17.66 -1.49 -6.78
N THR A 141 16.83 -0.46 -6.95
CA THR A 141 15.69 -0.48 -7.86
C THR A 141 15.61 0.78 -8.71
N SER A 142 14.85 0.71 -9.80
CA SER A 142 14.40 1.87 -10.56
C SER A 142 12.99 2.33 -10.13
N CYS A 143 12.58 1.96 -8.91
CA CYS A 143 11.27 2.35 -8.39
C CYS A 143 11.28 3.84 -8.05
N GLU A 144 10.45 4.63 -8.73
CA GLU A 144 10.13 6.00 -8.29
C GLU A 144 9.16 5.86 -7.11
N ALA A 145 9.71 5.69 -5.90
CA ALA A 145 8.93 5.43 -4.69
C ALA A 145 9.19 6.50 -3.62
N LEU A 146 8.15 6.81 -2.87
CA LEU A 146 8.20 7.68 -1.70
C LEU A 146 7.80 6.89 -0.46
N VAL A 147 8.70 6.85 0.52
CA VAL A 147 8.49 6.14 1.79
C VAL A 147 8.03 7.10 2.88
N ARG A 148 6.99 6.71 3.63
CA ARG A 148 6.57 7.36 4.88
C ARG A 148 6.44 6.33 5.97
N CYS A 149 7.12 6.52 7.08
CA CYS A 149 7.07 5.60 8.23
C CYS A 149 6.53 6.30 9.47
N ASN A 150 5.75 5.57 10.25
CA ASN A 150 5.15 6.02 11.51
C ASN A 150 5.32 4.93 12.58
N ASN A 151 5.08 5.27 13.85
CA ASN A 151 5.01 4.22 14.86
C ASN A 151 3.77 3.38 14.62
N VAL A 152 3.90 2.08 14.88
CA VAL A 152 2.81 1.13 14.68
C VAL A 152 1.56 1.42 15.54
N ARG A 153 1.70 2.26 16.58
CA ARG A 153 0.59 2.65 17.47
C ARG A 153 -0.31 3.73 16.85
N ASP A 154 0.26 4.49 15.92
CA ASP A 154 -0.36 5.67 15.30
C ASP A 154 -1.08 5.31 13.98
N VAL A 155 -0.98 4.04 13.56
CA VAL A 155 -1.58 3.53 12.33
C VAL A 155 -2.75 2.58 12.57
N ASP A 156 -3.65 2.51 11.59
CA ASP A 156 -4.73 1.54 11.53
C ASP A 156 -4.24 0.13 11.14
N GLU A 157 -5.17 -0.80 10.95
CA GLU A 157 -4.87 -2.19 10.58
C GLU A 157 -4.29 -2.32 9.16
N LYS A 158 -4.43 -1.28 8.33
CA LYS A 158 -3.89 -1.17 6.97
C LYS A 158 -2.60 -0.34 6.93
N CYS A 159 -2.01 -0.05 8.08
CA CYS A 159 -0.78 0.72 8.21
C CYS A 159 -0.87 2.17 7.69
N PHE A 160 -2.08 2.71 7.54
CA PHE A 160 -2.32 4.13 7.30
C PHE A 160 -2.45 4.88 8.63
N LEU A 161 -2.09 6.17 8.65
CA LEU A 161 -2.27 6.99 9.85
C LEU A 161 -3.77 7.06 10.19
N LYS A 162 -4.13 6.83 11.45
CA LYS A 162 -5.53 6.83 11.92
C LYS A 162 -6.27 8.14 11.67
N HIS A 163 -5.55 9.23 11.45
CA HIS A 163 -6.09 10.57 11.22
C HIS A 163 -5.86 11.09 9.79
N ASP A 164 -5.22 10.32 8.92
CA ASP A 164 -5.19 10.60 7.49
C ASP A 164 -6.32 9.80 6.84
N GLU A 165 -7.52 10.38 6.80
CA GLU A 165 -8.57 9.89 5.91
C GLU A 165 -8.08 9.95 4.45
N ILE A 166 -8.14 8.82 3.75
CA ILE A 166 -7.89 8.71 2.30
C ILE A 166 -9.10 9.21 1.53
#